data_AF-A0A518ILN7-F1
#
_entry.id   AF-A0A518ILN7-F1
#
_cell.length_a   1.000
_cell.length_b   1.000
_cell.length_c   1.000
_cell.angle_alpha   90.00
_cell.angle_beta   90.00
_cell.angle_gamma   90.00
#
_symmetry.space_group_name_H-M   'P 1'
#
loop_
_entity.id
_entity.type
_entity.pdbx_description
1 polymer ?
#
loop_
_entity_poly.entity_id
_entity_poly.type
_entity_poly.pdbx_seq_one_letter_code
_entity_poly.pdbx_strand_id
1 'polypeptide(L)'
;MITDKSKLKGTCYFEILPGRFLGQFWNLQSVYFEEQHFSFIEFFLLRRCPKYDHYAFTDINQTLWEEILNDLQQLRKNIQQRSQGSISQDDFSLMISSGNIQFPKEKPESMTALSNMLNDFIKWVQDTLKSHDSIAVLGL
;
A
#
# COMPACT_ATOMS: atom_id res chain seq x y z
N MET A 1 1.58 -8.79 -2.37
CA MET A 1 2.36 -8.68 -1.13
C MET A 1 3.21 -9.91 -0.97
N ILE A 2 4.51 -9.75 -0.80
CA ILE A 2 5.46 -10.85 -0.57
C ILE A 2 5.92 -10.76 0.88
N THR A 3 5.77 -11.85 1.64
CA THR A 3 6.19 -11.94 3.05
C THR A 3 7.42 -12.82 3.24
N ASP A 4 7.74 -13.63 2.22
CA ASP A 4 8.89 -14.54 2.23
C ASP A 4 9.99 -13.97 1.35
N LYS A 5 11.06 -13.48 2.00
CA LYS A 5 12.24 -12.89 1.36
C LYS A 5 12.87 -13.83 0.33
N SER A 6 12.78 -15.15 0.48
CA SER A 6 13.36 -16.09 -0.50
C SER A 6 12.67 -16.06 -1.87
N LYS A 7 11.48 -15.46 -1.96
CA LYS A 7 10.71 -15.30 -3.20
C LYS A 7 11.09 -14.07 -4.01
N LEU A 8 11.89 -13.17 -3.45
CA LEU A 8 12.33 -11.94 -4.12
C LEU A 8 13.31 -12.29 -5.25
N LYS A 9 13.14 -11.63 -6.40
CA LYS A 9 14.03 -11.77 -7.56
C LYS A 9 14.63 -10.41 -7.90
N GLY A 10 15.92 -10.23 -7.60
CA GLY A 10 16.58 -8.92 -7.73
C GLY A 10 16.27 -8.00 -6.54
N THR A 11 16.39 -6.69 -6.74
CA THR A 11 16.30 -5.69 -5.66
C THR A 11 15.19 -4.65 -5.87
N CYS A 12 14.44 -4.70 -6.97
CA CYS A 12 13.41 -3.69 -7.28
C CYS A 12 12.09 -4.00 -6.56
N TYR A 13 12.10 -3.88 -5.23
CA TYR A 13 10.92 -4.00 -4.39
C TYR A 13 10.86 -2.87 -3.38
N PHE A 14 9.67 -2.30 -3.20
CA PHE A 14 9.37 -1.51 -2.02
C PHE A 14 9.36 -2.41 -0.80
N GLU A 15 10.07 -2.01 0.25
CA GLU A 15 10.04 -2.68 1.55
C GLU A 15 9.21 -1.86 2.53
N ILE A 16 8.21 -2.50 3.14
CA ILE A 16 7.44 -1.92 4.23
C ILE A 16 7.91 -2.59 5.52
N LEU A 17 8.58 -1.80 6.36
CA LEU A 17 9.36 -2.25 7.50
C LEU A 17 8.63 -1.90 8.81
N PRO A 18 8.38 -2.88 9.71
CA PRO A 18 7.92 -2.61 11.06
C PRO A 18 8.86 -1.68 11.83
N GLY A 19 8.32 -0.64 12.44
CA GLY A 19 9.11 0.35 13.18
C GLY A 19 9.82 1.35 12.27
N ARG A 20 10.82 2.02 12.85
CA ARG A 20 11.63 3.04 12.17
C ARG A 20 12.76 2.40 11.38
N PHE A 21 13.16 3.07 10.30
CA PHE A 21 14.33 2.65 9.55
C PHE A 21 15.62 2.96 10.32
N LEU A 22 16.35 1.90 10.68
CA LEU A 22 17.63 1.97 11.41
C LEU A 22 18.85 1.63 10.53
N GLY A 23 18.73 1.82 9.21
CA GLY A 23 19.82 1.53 8.27
C GLY A 23 19.94 0.07 7.85
N GLN A 24 18.92 -0.75 8.08
CA GLN A 24 18.90 -2.17 7.71
C GLN A 24 17.73 -2.46 6.77
N PHE A 25 18.06 -3.12 5.66
CA PHE A 25 17.12 -3.56 4.64
C PHE A 25 16.85 -5.06 4.74
N TRP A 26 15.82 -5.49 4.04
CA TRP A 26 15.43 -6.87 3.84
C TRP A 26 15.18 -7.62 5.15
N ASN A 27 14.44 -6.97 6.05
CA ASN A 27 14.10 -7.51 7.36
C ASN A 27 13.07 -8.64 7.26
N LEU A 28 13.22 -9.66 8.11
CA LEU A 28 12.36 -10.86 8.10
C LEU A 28 10.88 -10.55 8.40
N GLN A 29 10.61 -9.43 9.05
CA GLN A 29 9.26 -9.01 9.41
C GLN A 29 8.65 -8.04 8.38
N SER A 30 9.45 -7.59 7.40
CA SER A 30 8.98 -6.70 6.36
C SER A 30 8.07 -7.40 5.38
N VAL A 31 7.27 -6.59 4.68
CA VAL A 31 6.56 -7.03 3.49
C VAL A 31 7.05 -6.28 2.28
N TYR A 32 7.02 -6.95 1.13
CA TYR A 32 7.59 -6.44 -0.11
C TYR A 32 6.54 -6.32 -1.20
N PHE A 33 6.67 -5.28 -2.02
CA PHE A 33 5.82 -5.01 -3.16
C PHE A 33 6.66 -4.69 -4.39
N GLU A 34 6.27 -5.27 -5.51
CA GLU A 34 6.69 -4.75 -6.82
C GLU A 34 6.04 -3.39 -7.04
N GLU A 35 6.69 -2.51 -7.79
CA GLU A 35 6.24 -1.14 -8.06
C GLU A 35 4.79 -1.08 -8.57
N GLN A 36 4.44 -1.93 -9.54
CA GLN A 36 3.07 -2.03 -10.09
C GLN A 36 2.01 -2.27 -9.00
N HIS A 37 2.30 -3.09 -8.00
CA HIS A 37 1.38 -3.40 -6.91
C HIS A 37 1.41 -2.32 -5.82
N PHE A 38 2.60 -1.76 -5.58
CA PHE A 38 2.81 -0.72 -4.58
C PHE A 38 2.13 0.59 -4.95
N SER A 39 2.06 0.92 -6.23
CA SER A 39 1.45 2.15 -6.75
C SER A 39 -0.01 2.38 -6.26
N PHE A 40 -0.76 1.30 -5.98
CA PHE A 40 -2.10 1.37 -5.38
C PHE A 40 -2.10 1.85 -3.91
N ILE A 41 -1.01 1.61 -3.20
CA ILE A 41 -0.79 2.03 -1.81
C ILE A 41 -0.13 3.41 -1.80
N GLU A 42 0.88 3.59 -2.65
CA GLU A 42 1.68 4.81 -2.80
C GLU A 42 0.83 6.06 -3.02
N PHE A 43 -0.25 5.95 -3.80
CA PHE A 43 -1.21 7.03 -3.99
C PHE A 43 -1.68 7.65 -2.67
N PHE A 44 -1.95 6.83 -1.65
CA PHE A 44 -2.39 7.31 -0.34
C PHE A 44 -1.23 7.82 0.51
N LEU A 45 -0.02 7.28 0.33
CA LEU A 45 1.19 7.81 0.97
C LEU A 45 1.48 9.23 0.49
N LEU A 46 1.49 9.47 -0.82
CA LEU A 46 1.66 10.80 -1.42
C LEU A 46 0.60 11.79 -0.94
N ARG A 47 -0.63 11.33 -0.73
CA ARG A 47 -1.73 12.18 -0.28
C ARG A 47 -1.67 12.52 1.22
N ARG A 48 -1.25 11.57 2.06
CA ARG A 48 -1.32 11.69 3.53
C ARG A 48 0.01 12.05 4.18
N CYS A 49 1.12 11.72 3.54
CA CYS A 49 2.46 11.93 4.07
C CYS A 49 3.25 12.90 3.17
N PRO A 50 3.29 14.21 3.49
CA PRO A 50 4.03 15.19 2.69
C PRO A 50 5.54 14.95 2.58
N LYS A 51 6.10 14.13 3.47
CA LYS A 51 7.52 13.76 3.49
C LYS A 51 7.82 12.48 2.71
N TYR A 52 6.78 11.78 2.25
CA TYR A 52 6.97 10.57 1.47
C TYR A 52 7.62 10.91 0.12
N ASP A 53 8.63 10.13 -0.23
CA ASP A 53 9.34 10.20 -1.51
C ASP A 53 9.58 8.78 -2.01
N HIS A 54 9.31 8.56 -3.29
CA HIS A 54 9.39 7.26 -3.97
C HIS A 54 10.78 6.63 -3.93
N TYR A 55 11.83 7.44 -3.87
CA TYR A 55 13.24 7.03 -3.87
C TYR A 55 13.91 7.21 -2.50
N ALA A 56 13.14 7.55 -1.46
CA ALA A 56 13.66 7.77 -0.11
C ALA A 56 13.09 6.79 0.90
N PHE A 57 13.62 6.86 2.11
CA PHE A 57 13.14 6.09 3.26
C PHE A 57 12.30 7.00 4.14
N THR A 58 11.05 6.63 4.33
CA THR A 58 10.09 7.46 5.05
C THR A 58 9.55 6.70 6.25
N ASP A 59 9.90 7.16 7.46
CA ASP A 59 9.23 6.73 8.68
C ASP A 59 7.84 7.39 8.76
N ILE A 60 6.79 6.57 8.76
CA ILE A 60 5.42 7.05 8.87
C ILE A 60 4.90 6.64 10.26
N ASN A 61 4.44 7.62 11.04
CA ASN A 61 3.94 7.40 12.38
C ASN A 61 2.55 6.73 12.38
N GLN A 62 2.16 6.19 13.53
CA GLN A 62 0.89 5.50 13.72
C GLN A 62 -0.33 6.34 13.29
N THR A 63 -0.40 7.63 13.67
CA THR A 63 -1.54 8.49 13.34
C THR A 63 -1.74 8.63 11.83
N LEU A 64 -0.65 8.83 11.06
CA LEU A 64 -0.72 8.88 9.60
C LEU A 64 -1.11 7.53 9.01
N TRP A 65 -0.60 6.43 9.57
CA TRP A 65 -1.03 5.10 9.13
C TRP A 65 -2.50 4.82 9.40
N GLU A 66 -3.07 5.30 10.50
CA GLU A 66 -4.51 5.18 10.77
C GLU A 66 -5.34 5.91 9.71
N GLU A 67 -4.91 7.10 9.25
CA GLU A 67 -5.55 7.79 8.13
C GLU A 67 -5.42 7.02 6.80
N ILE A 68 -4.21 6.52 6.51
CA ILE A 68 -3.95 5.72 5.30
C ILE A 68 -4.78 4.43 5.32
N LEU A 69 -4.91 3.77 6.47
CA LEU A 69 -5.72 2.57 6.65
C LEU A 69 -7.19 2.83 6.32
N ASN A 70 -7.75 3.96 6.76
CA ASN A 70 -9.13 4.34 6.43
C ASN A 70 -9.32 4.50 4.91
N ASP A 71 -8.37 5.15 4.25
CA ASP A 71 -8.40 5.32 2.79
C ASP A 71 -8.30 3.97 2.05
N LEU A 72 -7.38 3.10 2.49
CA LEU A 72 -7.20 1.75 1.92
C LEU A 72 -8.44 0.87 2.12
N GLN A 73 -9.09 0.96 3.28
CA GLN A 73 -10.35 0.24 3.54
C GLN A 73 -11.48 0.72 2.62
N GLN A 74 -11.58 2.05 2.40
CA GLN A 74 -12.55 2.60 1.47
C GLN A 74 -12.26 2.18 0.02
N LEU A 75 -11.00 2.20 -0.41
CA LEU A 75 -10.62 1.69 -1.73
C LEU A 75 -11.01 0.22 -1.88
N ARG A 76 -10.71 -0.62 -0.88
CA ARG A 76 -11.07 -2.04 -0.90
C ARG A 76 -12.58 -2.24 -1.06
N LYS A 77 -13.40 -1.48 -0.34
CA LYS A 77 -14.86 -1.51 -0.44
C LYS A 77 -15.33 -1.12 -1.84
N ASN A 78 -14.77 -0.07 -2.43
CA ASN A 78 -15.09 0.36 -3.79
C ASN A 78 -14.74 -0.74 -4.82
N ILE A 79 -13.58 -1.39 -4.68
CA ILE A 79 -13.17 -2.51 -5.55
C ILE A 79 -14.15 -3.67 -5.44
N GLN A 80 -14.59 -4.01 -4.23
CA GLN A 80 -15.57 -5.08 -4.01
C GLN A 80 -16.91 -4.75 -4.67
N GLN A 81 -17.42 -3.54 -4.47
CA GLN A 81 -18.65 -3.08 -5.12
C GLN A 81 -18.53 -3.11 -6.65
N ARG A 82 -17.39 -2.71 -7.20
CA ARG A 82 -17.12 -2.77 -8.64
C ARG A 82 -17.12 -4.21 -9.15
N SER A 83 -16.49 -5.13 -8.43
CA SER A 83 -16.42 -6.55 -8.79
C SER A 83 -17.80 -7.23 -8.79
N GLN A 84 -18.73 -6.73 -7.97
CA GLN A 84 -20.11 -7.20 -7.89
C GLN A 84 -21.05 -6.53 -8.91
N GLY A 85 -20.55 -5.58 -9.71
CA GLY A 85 -21.35 -4.83 -10.67
C GLY A 85 -22.20 -3.71 -10.04
N SER A 86 -22.00 -3.40 -8.76
CA SER A 86 -22.79 -2.41 -8.02
C SER A 86 -22.44 -0.95 -8.36
N ILE A 87 -21.29 -0.71 -8.99
CA ILE A 87 -20.87 0.60 -9.49
C ILE A 87 -20.25 0.48 -10.89
N SER A 88 -20.42 1.51 -11.72
CA SER A 88 -19.88 1.54 -13.07
C SER A 88 -18.35 1.73 -13.08
N GLN A 89 -17.72 1.50 -14.24
CA GLN A 89 -16.29 1.80 -14.41
C GLN A 89 -15.99 3.29 -14.26
N ASP A 90 -16.89 4.15 -14.76
CA ASP A 90 -16.71 5.60 -14.72
C ASP A 90 -16.86 6.12 -13.30
N ASP A 91 -17.87 5.65 -12.55
CA ASP A 91 -18.04 6.01 -11.13
C ASP A 91 -16.84 5.58 -10.31
N PHE A 92 -16.36 4.35 -10.52
CA PHE A 92 -15.16 3.84 -9.85
C PHE A 92 -13.92 4.68 -10.19
N SER A 93 -13.77 5.07 -11.46
CA SER A 93 -12.65 5.91 -11.90
C SER A 93 -12.73 7.30 -11.27
N LEU A 94 -13.90 7.92 -11.21
CA LEU A 94 -14.13 9.23 -10.59
C LEU A 94 -13.86 9.21 -9.08
N MET A 95 -14.29 8.15 -8.38
CA MET A 95 -14.02 8.00 -6.95
C MET A 95 -12.52 7.98 -6.66
N ILE A 96 -11.75 7.36 -7.55
CA ILE A 96 -10.31 7.19 -7.38
C ILE A 96 -9.52 8.41 -7.90
N SER A 97 -9.97 9.05 -8.97
CA SER A 97 -9.31 10.22 -9.57
C SER A 97 -9.60 11.54 -8.84
N SER A 98 -10.30 11.50 -7.71
CA SER A 98 -10.67 12.70 -6.94
C SER A 98 -9.52 13.37 -6.18
N GLY A 99 -8.28 12.91 -6.38
CA GLY A 99 -7.05 13.65 -6.10
C GLY A 99 -6.21 13.76 -7.38
N ASN A 100 -5.41 14.82 -7.54
CA ASN A 100 -4.59 15.12 -8.73
C ASN A 100 -3.47 14.10 -9.04
N ILE A 101 -3.65 12.83 -8.67
CA ILE A 101 -2.72 11.73 -8.88
C ILE A 101 -3.50 10.66 -9.65
N GLN A 102 -3.00 10.24 -10.81
CA GLN A 102 -3.66 9.22 -11.62
C GLN A 102 -3.53 7.87 -10.91
N PHE A 103 -4.64 7.12 -10.82
CA PHE A 103 -4.56 5.71 -10.44
C PHE A 103 -3.66 4.96 -11.42
N PRO A 104 -2.96 3.91 -10.97
CA PRO A 104 -2.13 3.11 -11.86
C PRO A 104 -2.94 2.65 -13.07
N LYS A 105 -2.39 2.86 -14.27
CA LYS A 105 -3.04 2.46 -15.53
C LYS A 105 -3.09 0.94 -15.69
N GLU A 106 -2.23 0.23 -14.99
CA GLU A 106 -2.16 -1.22 -15.00
C GLU A 106 -3.34 -1.81 -14.23
N LYS A 107 -4.05 -2.73 -14.89
CA LYS A 107 -5.17 -3.44 -14.28
C LYS A 107 -4.59 -4.61 -13.50
N PRO A 108 -4.97 -4.79 -12.22
CA PRO A 108 -4.73 -6.05 -11.55
C PRO A 108 -5.29 -7.20 -12.40
N GLU A 109 -4.61 -8.35 -12.41
CA GLU A 109 -5.08 -9.55 -13.12
C GLU A 109 -6.54 -9.90 -12.78
N SER A 110 -6.98 -9.57 -11.56
CA SER A 110 -8.40 -9.45 -11.21
C SER A 110 -8.63 -8.44 -10.07
N MET A 111 -9.81 -7.79 -10.07
CA MET A 111 -10.25 -6.92 -8.96
C MET A 111 -10.29 -7.68 -7.62
N THR A 112 -10.60 -8.97 -7.66
CA THR A 112 -10.55 -9.86 -6.48
C THR A 112 -9.15 -10.00 -5.92
N ALA A 113 -8.14 -10.20 -6.78
CA ALA A 113 -6.75 -10.29 -6.34
C ALA A 113 -6.27 -8.98 -5.70
N LEU A 114 -6.60 -7.82 -6.28
CA LEU A 114 -6.29 -6.52 -5.68
C LEU A 114 -6.99 -6.34 -4.32
N SER A 115 -8.27 -6.69 -4.22
CA SER A 115 -9.03 -6.61 -2.97
C SER A 115 -8.41 -7.46 -1.87
N ASN A 116 -7.98 -8.69 -2.20
CA ASN A 116 -7.31 -9.60 -1.27
C ASN A 116 -5.95 -9.06 -0.85
N MET A 117 -5.14 -8.58 -1.79
CA MET A 117 -3.84 -7.97 -1.49
C MET A 117 -3.98 -6.79 -0.53
N LEU A 118 -4.95 -5.89 -0.78
CA LEU A 118 -5.23 -4.76 0.10
C LEU A 118 -5.71 -5.22 1.48
N ASN A 119 -6.55 -6.26 1.55
CA ASN A 119 -6.99 -6.83 2.82
C ASN A 119 -5.80 -7.36 3.65
N ASP A 120 -4.92 -8.12 3.01
CA ASP A 120 -3.75 -8.70 3.68
C ASP A 120 -2.80 -7.61 4.16
N PHE A 121 -2.58 -6.57 3.35
CA PHE A 121 -1.77 -5.43 3.72
C PHE A 121 -2.38 -4.62 4.86
N ILE A 122 -3.67 -4.28 4.80
CA ILE A 122 -4.41 -3.59 5.87
C ILE A 122 -4.26 -4.35 7.19
N LYS A 123 -4.46 -5.67 7.16
CA LYS A 123 -4.32 -6.52 8.35
C LYS A 123 -2.89 -6.50 8.88
N TRP A 124 -1.90 -6.62 8.00
CA TRP A 124 -0.49 -6.59 8.38
C TRP A 124 -0.10 -5.25 9.03
N VAL A 125 -0.54 -4.11 8.48
CA VAL A 125 -0.31 -2.78 9.06
C VAL A 125 -0.98 -2.68 10.44
N GLN A 126 -2.25 -3.08 10.55
CA GLN A 126 -2.98 -3.06 11.82
C GLN A 126 -2.31 -3.93 12.90
N ASP A 127 -1.85 -5.12 12.54
CA ASP A 127 -1.16 -6.02 13.46
C ASP A 127 0.22 -5.45 13.86
N THR A 128 0.92 -4.81 12.92
CA THR A 128 2.23 -4.19 13.17
C THR A 128 2.12 -3.00 14.13
N LEU A 129 1.12 -2.14 13.95
CA LEU A 129 0.87 -0.97 14.81
C LEU A 129 0.46 -1.33 16.25
N LYS A 130 0.14 -2.58 16.55
CA LYS A 130 -0.07 -3.04 17.94
C LYS A 130 1.23 -3.07 18.75
N SER A 131 2.37 -3.18 18.07
CA SER A 131 3.69 -3.33 18.72
C SER A 131 4.71 -2.26 18.31
N HIS A 132 4.41 -1.46 17.28
CA HIS A 132 5.29 -0.41 16.76
C HIS A 132 4.54 0.92 16.64
N ASP A 133 5.19 2.03 17.01
CA ASP A 133 4.66 3.40 16.90
C ASP A 133 4.73 3.97 15.47
N SER A 134 5.38 3.23 14.57
CA SER A 134 5.73 3.63 13.22
C SER A 134 5.92 2.41 12.33
N ILE A 135 5.79 2.62 11.02
CA ILE A 135 6.17 1.67 9.98
C ILE A 135 6.86 2.49 8.90
N ALA A 136 8.07 2.08 8.53
CA ALA A 136 8.86 2.73 7.51
C ALA A 136 8.52 2.18 6.12
N VAL A 137 8.53 3.08 5.13
CA VAL A 137 8.42 2.74 3.72
C VAL A 137 9.77 3.01 3.08
N LEU A 138 10.39 1.96 2.54
CA LEU A 138 11.69 2.06 1.89
C LEU A 138 11.48 2.04 0.38
N GLY A 139 11.73 3.20 -0.24
CA GLY A 139 11.67 3.42 -1.68
C GLY A 139 12.73 2.66 -2.48
N LEU A 140 12.65 2.79 -3.80
CA LEU A 140 13.56 2.16 -4.77
C LEU A 140 14.86 2.93 -5.00
#